data_AF-A0AAV8Q8Y9-F1
#
_entry.id   AF-A0AAV8Q8Y9-F1
#
_cell.length_a   1.000
_cell.length_b   1.000
_cell.length_c   1.000
_cell.angle_alpha   90.00
_cell.angle_beta   90.00
_cell.angle_gamma   90.00
#
_symmetry.space_group_name_H-M   'P 1'
#
loop_
_entity.id
_entity.type
_entity.pdbx_description
1 polymer ?
#
loop_
_entity_poly.entity_id
_entity_poly.type
_entity_poly.pdbx_seq_one_letter_code
_entity_poly.pdbx_strand_id
1 'polypeptide(L)'
;MTGWRRRPVPNPSRRCLKRRCAFFRCFEMAKSKNHTAHNQSYKAHKNGIKKPRKHRHTSTKGMDPKFLRNQRYARKHNSKGDTSGSEAENAMN
;
A
#
# COMPACT_ATOMS: atom_id res chain seq x y z
N MET A 1 18.43 3.42 -2.93
CA MET A 1 18.26 2.48 -1.80
C MET A 1 17.87 3.29 -0.56
N THR A 2 16.58 3.56 -0.37
CA THR A 2 16.10 4.32 0.79
C THR A 2 15.67 3.35 1.88
N GLY A 3 16.54 3.23 2.88
CA GLY A 3 16.38 2.35 4.03
C GLY A 3 15.16 2.71 4.89
N TRP A 4 14.48 1.67 5.35
CA TRP A 4 13.40 1.74 6.32
C TRP A 4 13.97 2.11 7.70
N ARG A 5 13.91 3.38 8.10
CA ARG A 5 14.16 3.77 9.50
C ARG A 5 12.89 3.50 10.31
N ARG A 6 12.96 2.52 11.21
CA ARG A 6 11.96 2.29 12.26
C ARG A 6 11.97 3.47 13.25
N ARG A 7 10.79 3.99 13.58
CA ARG A 7 10.56 5.05 14.57
C ARG A 7 10.64 4.49 16.01
N PRO A 8 11.25 5.20 16.97
CA PRO A 8 10.95 5.01 18.39
C PRO A 8 9.89 6.02 18.87
N VAL A 9 8.91 5.52 19.62
CA VAL A 9 7.91 6.32 20.38
C VAL A 9 8.36 6.41 21.85
N PRO A 10 8.46 7.60 22.46
CA PRO A 10 8.77 7.71 23.89
C PRO A 10 7.51 7.57 24.77
N ASN A 11 7.46 6.42 25.44
CA ASN A 11 7.07 6.10 26.83
C ASN A 11 6.13 7.05 27.62
N PRO A 12 4.91 6.60 28.00
CA PRO A 12 4.09 7.24 29.02
C PRO A 12 4.40 6.66 30.40
N SER A 13 5.43 7.17 31.08
CA SER A 13 5.62 6.91 32.51
C SER A 13 5.86 8.23 33.23
N ARG A 14 4.81 8.74 33.89
CA ARG A 14 4.84 9.58 35.10
C ARG A 14 3.42 10.07 35.44
N ARG A 15 2.69 9.25 36.19
CA ARG A 15 1.79 9.63 37.30
C ARG A 15 0.93 8.42 37.66
N CYS A 16 1.33 7.68 38.69
CA CYS A 16 0.58 7.62 39.94
C CYS A 16 1.38 6.76 40.92
N LEU A 17 1.64 7.32 42.10
CA LEU A 17 2.38 6.69 43.18
C LEU A 17 1.62 5.49 43.74
N LYS A 18 2.37 4.40 43.96
CA LYS A 18 2.32 3.51 45.13
C LYS A 18 0.95 3.37 45.82
N ARG A 19 0.30 2.24 45.58
CA ARG A 19 -0.41 1.50 46.64
C ARG A 19 -0.05 0.02 46.53
N ARG A 20 0.56 -0.50 47.59
CA ARG A 20 0.83 -1.92 47.80
C ARG A 20 -0.51 -2.61 48.01
N CYS A 21 -0.89 -3.49 47.09
CA CYS A 21 -1.72 -4.64 47.37
C CYS A 21 -1.00 -5.85 46.78
N ALA A 22 -0.24 -6.55 47.61
CA ALA A 22 0.30 -7.87 47.29
C ALA A 22 -0.85 -8.88 47.37
N PHE A 23 -1.67 -8.93 46.32
CA PHE A 23 -2.65 -10.00 46.13
C PHE A 23 -2.87 -10.22 44.63
N PHE A 24 -1.80 -10.54 43.93
CA PHE A 24 -1.88 -11.09 42.58
C PHE A 24 -1.28 -12.48 42.63
N ARG A 25 -2.08 -13.42 43.14
CA ARG A 25 -1.84 -14.84 42.93
C ARG A 25 -1.83 -15.04 41.42
N CYS A 26 -0.66 -15.36 40.88
CA CYS A 26 -0.48 -15.74 39.49
C CYS A 26 -1.47 -16.87 39.20
N PHE A 27 -2.58 -16.57 38.51
CA PHE A 27 -3.32 -17.59 37.78
C PHE A 27 -2.44 -17.89 36.58
N GLU A 28 -1.41 -18.69 36.82
CA GLU A 28 -0.64 -19.30 35.76
C GLU A 28 -1.63 -20.15 34.97
N MET A 29 -1.95 -19.71 33.76
CA MET A 29 -2.84 -20.45 32.88
C MET A 29 -2.18 -21.80 32.58
N ALA A 30 -2.57 -22.85 33.30
CA ALA A 30 -2.00 -24.19 33.14
C ALA A 30 -2.08 -24.70 31.68
N LYS A 31 -3.00 -24.17 30.87
CA LYS A 31 -2.92 -24.22 29.41
C LYS A 31 -3.60 -23.00 28.79
N SER A 32 -2.99 -22.40 27.77
CA SER A 32 -3.60 -21.34 26.96
C SER A 32 -4.19 -21.85 25.66
N LYS A 33 -5.13 -21.11 25.07
CA LYS A 33 -5.64 -21.39 23.73
C LYS A 33 -4.56 -21.09 22.68
N ASN A 34 -4.31 -22.04 21.77
CA ASN A 34 -3.20 -21.96 20.82
C ASN A 34 -3.49 -21.07 19.59
N HIS A 35 -4.76 -20.89 19.20
CA HIS A 35 -5.14 -20.05 18.04
C HIS A 35 -6.61 -19.56 18.12
N THR A 36 -6.90 -18.35 17.64
CA THR A 36 -8.27 -17.82 17.48
C THR A 36 -8.38 -16.77 16.37
N ALA A 37 -9.38 -16.92 15.51
CA ALA A 37 -9.74 -15.94 14.47
C ALA A 37 -11.03 -15.15 14.78
N HIS A 38 -11.58 -15.31 16.00
CA HIS A 38 -12.93 -14.85 16.36
C HIS A 38 -13.19 -13.36 16.10
N ASN A 39 -12.20 -12.50 16.38
CA ASN A 39 -12.35 -11.05 16.23
C ASN A 39 -11.64 -10.49 14.97
N GLN A 40 -11.18 -11.35 14.06
CA GLN A 40 -10.42 -10.88 12.89
C GLN A 40 -11.36 -10.24 11.86
N SER A 41 -12.48 -10.91 11.56
CA SER A 41 -13.47 -10.40 10.61
C SER A 41 -14.09 -9.09 11.09
N TYR A 42 -14.49 -9.02 12.36
CA TYR A 42 -15.07 -7.79 12.94
C TYR A 42 -14.13 -6.59 12.83
N LYS A 43 -12.83 -6.77 13.14
CA LYS A 43 -11.82 -5.71 12.99
C LYS A 43 -11.56 -5.33 11.53
N ALA A 44 -11.54 -6.30 10.61
CA ALA A 44 -11.39 -6.03 9.18
C ALA A 44 -12.57 -5.25 8.61
N HIS A 45 -13.79 -5.57 9.03
CA HIS A 45 -15.00 -4.86 8.62
C HIS A 45 -15.17 -3.49 9.30
N LYS A 46 -14.62 -3.27 10.51
CA LYS A 46 -14.62 -1.96 11.18
C LYS A 46 -13.98 -0.86 10.32
N ASN A 47 -12.87 -1.17 9.65
CA ASN A 47 -12.20 -0.25 8.72
C ASN A 47 -12.73 -0.37 7.27
N GLY A 48 -13.58 -1.37 7.02
CA GLY A 48 -14.10 -1.74 5.70
C GLY A 48 -13.04 -2.42 4.83
N ILE A 49 -13.38 -3.60 4.27
CA ILE A 49 -12.55 -4.27 3.27
C ILE A 49 -12.72 -3.56 1.93
N LYS A 50 -11.83 -2.61 1.62
CA LYS A 50 -11.88 -1.84 0.39
C LYS A 50 -11.24 -2.61 -0.78
N LYS A 51 -11.92 -2.62 -1.92
CA LYS A 51 -11.36 -3.15 -3.18
C LYS A 51 -10.20 -2.26 -3.65
N PRO A 52 -9.15 -2.82 -4.28
CA PRO A 52 -8.08 -2.01 -4.87
C PRO A 52 -8.66 -1.06 -5.92
N ARG A 53 -8.14 0.18 -5.95
CA ARG A 53 -8.62 1.19 -6.89
C ARG A 53 -8.18 0.83 -8.31
N LYS A 54 -9.12 0.82 -9.24
CA LYS A 54 -8.83 0.72 -10.68
C LYS A 54 -8.55 2.12 -11.21
N HIS A 55 -7.36 2.33 -11.78
CA HIS A 55 -7.00 3.57 -12.48
C HIS A 55 -7.27 3.44 -13.98
N ARG A 56 -7.54 4.56 -14.67
CA ARG A 56 -7.79 4.58 -16.13
C ARG A 56 -6.62 4.00 -16.93
N HIS A 57 -5.40 4.24 -16.47
CA HIS A 57 -4.18 3.68 -17.06
C HIS A 57 -3.44 2.85 -16.02
N THR A 58 -3.10 1.61 -16.37
CA THR A 58 -2.31 0.71 -15.54
C THR A 58 -0.81 0.91 -15.80
N SER A 59 0.03 0.52 -14.84
CA SER A 59 1.47 0.57 -15.02
C SER A 59 1.95 -0.50 -16.00
N THR A 60 2.84 -0.15 -16.93
CA THR A 60 3.44 -1.07 -17.92
C THR A 60 4.59 -1.93 -17.33
N LYS A 61 4.67 -2.05 -16.00
CA LYS A 61 5.70 -2.86 -15.32
C LYS A 61 5.41 -4.35 -15.52
N GLY A 62 6.41 -5.12 -15.92
CA GLY A 62 6.26 -6.56 -16.22
C GLY A 62 5.88 -6.90 -17.67
N MET A 63 5.78 -5.90 -18.54
CA MET A 63 5.65 -6.10 -20.00
C MET A 63 7.01 -6.40 -20.64
N ASP A 64 6.98 -7.07 -21.78
CA ASP A 64 8.18 -7.45 -22.53
C ASP A 64 9.10 -6.22 -22.79
N PRO A 65 10.39 -6.28 -22.37
CA PRO A 65 11.35 -5.22 -22.62
C PRO A 65 11.51 -4.87 -24.11
N LYS A 66 11.37 -5.82 -25.04
CA LYS A 66 11.52 -5.55 -26.48
C LYS A 66 10.36 -4.69 -27.00
N PHE A 67 9.13 -5.06 -26.63
CA PHE A 67 7.95 -4.24 -26.90
C PHE A 67 8.06 -2.83 -26.29
N LEU A 68 8.51 -2.71 -25.03
CA LEU A 68 8.68 -1.42 -24.37
C LEU A 68 9.72 -0.52 -25.04
N ARG A 69 10.81 -1.08 -25.56
CA ARG A 69 11.82 -0.32 -26.32
C ARG A 69 11.21 0.25 -27.60
N ASN A 70 10.47 -0.57 -28.36
CA ASN A 70 9.80 -0.12 -29.57
C ASN A 70 8.77 0.98 -29.28
N GLN A 71 7.89 0.78 -28.30
CA GLN A 71 6.88 1.78 -27.91
C GLN A 71 7.52 3.12 -27.51
N ARG A 72 8.67 3.08 -26.83
CA ARG A 72 9.42 4.30 -26.47
C ARG A 72 9.96 5.02 -27.70
N TYR A 73 10.49 4.30 -28.69
CA TYR A 73 10.96 4.91 -29.94
C TYR A 73 9.81 5.52 -30.74
N ALA A 74 8.71 4.80 -30.93
CA ALA A 74 7.54 5.31 -31.64
C ALA A 74 7.02 6.63 -31.01
N ARG A 75 6.80 6.65 -29.69
CA ARG A 75 6.36 7.87 -28.98
C ARG A 75 7.38 9.00 -29.02
N LYS A 76 8.68 8.70 -29.11
CA LYS A 76 9.76 9.70 -29.17
C LYS A 76 9.83 10.40 -30.54
N HIS A 77 9.44 9.73 -31.62
CA HIS A 77 9.57 10.24 -32.98
C HIS A 77 8.27 10.81 -33.57
N ASN A 78 7.11 10.54 -32.95
CA ASN A 78 5.84 11.14 -33.37
C ASN A 78 5.84 12.68 -33.28
N SER A 79 6.42 13.26 -32.22
CA SER A 79 6.49 14.72 -32.03
C SER A 79 7.38 15.48 -33.02
N LYS A 80 8.10 14.78 -33.92
CA LYS A 80 8.86 15.40 -35.01
C LYS A 80 8.11 15.38 -36.35
N GLY A 81 7.02 14.62 -36.46
CA GLY A 81 6.17 14.53 -37.66
C GLY A 81 4.82 15.23 -37.52
N ASP A 82 4.47 15.69 -36.32
CA ASP A 82 3.18 16.33 -36.03
C ASP A 82 3.00 17.71 -36.71
N THR A 83 4.05 18.30 -37.28
CA THR A 83 3.94 19.55 -38.05
C THR A 83 3.45 19.36 -39.49
N SER A 84 3.22 18.13 -39.96
CA SER A 84 2.86 17.89 -41.38
C SER A 84 1.79 16.83 -41.66
N GLY A 85 1.33 16.05 -40.68
CA GLY A 85 0.46 14.89 -40.92
C GLY A 85 -0.93 14.92 -40.28
N SER A 86 -1.05 15.42 -39.04
CA SER A 86 -2.27 15.25 -38.23
C SER A 86 -3.32 16.36 -38.36
N GLU A 87 -2.97 17.48 -39.00
CA GLU A 87 -3.88 18.62 -39.20
C GLU A 87 -4.76 18.44 -40.45
N ALA A 88 -4.31 17.68 -41.45
CA ALA A 88 -5.02 17.49 -42.73
C ALA A 88 -6.23 16.53 -42.65
N GLU A 89 -6.26 15.64 -41.65
CA GLU A 89 -7.33 14.63 -41.47
C GLU A 89 -8.47 15.09 -40.54
N ASN A 90 -8.26 16.14 -39.75
CA ASN A 90 -9.25 16.68 -38.81
C ASN A 90 -10.08 17.85 -39.37
N ALA A 91 -9.79 18.33 -40.59
CA ALA A 91 -10.54 19.38 -41.26
C ALA A 91 -11.62 18.84 -42.24
N MET A 92 -11.75 17.51 -42.36
CA MET A 92 -12.68 16.85 -43.28
C MET A 92 -13.79 16.04 -42.57
N ASN A 93 -14.01 16.26 -41.26
CA ASN A 93 -15.14 15.74 -40.48
C ASN A 93 -15.93 16.89 -39.86
#